data_AF-A0A2V7UH23-F1
#
_entry.id   AF-A0A2V7UH23-F1
#
_cell.length_a   1.000
_cell.length_b   1.000
_cell.length_c   1.000
_cell.angle_alpha   90.00
_cell.angle_beta   90.00
_cell.angle_gamma   90.00
#
_symmetry.space_group_name_H-M   'P 1'
#
loop_
_entity.id
_entity.type
_entity.pdbx_description
1 polymer ?
#
loop_
_entity_poly.entity_id
_entity_poly.type
_entity_poly.pdbx_seq_one_letter_code
_entity_poly.pdbx_strand_id
1 'polypeptide(L)'
;MSNAKCVLFGRTALTVLLLSLCPYVRAQSPYGRAARQTIPFVADQQDELGDVWHTEIDVRNPGSQPITVRLTYFGAVGTPNVGRYPCPFSPTVGPGATVEFSLDPACALASLGLLNFGRLELSALPEVPGPTDDPASLTFLTSARVSSRGGSLFTVEGFPQGNLSGNRSFAAVTGLKSGLVDGSQWRTSCYAAALNEPVPVFVGLVDGNGQPMGVVAASLDPGAAPPVEMQPFLDVFAAAGVPPGNYSNVTALFSTAGGGAGAGVFGLCRIINTSFGKEAFEAAKYLDNNDEAREHVTSKDRTSYGEQFSIVSEVPDDNNLPIWSNLHVAYFQHPDLVRCAVRFLPNQYLPFQTELGQLRLIDPDGNVAVNVPHAQSFTLNLREKSQHHAGRNGRWLIEVGADRAVKNGDCFQCLHSGTLLYTDYELTCSSGNGNNQLDIVGFCDMGCVKDKTKGHEGQVLCSFANQVDSQTCYY
;
A
#
# COMPACT_ATOMS: atom_id res chain seq x y z
N MET A 1 45.91 11.54 74.59
CA MET A 1 44.88 10.65 75.17
C MET A 1 43.77 10.57 74.12
N SER A 2 43.77 9.59 73.21
CA SER A 2 43.23 8.22 73.37
C SER A 2 41.74 8.27 73.72
N ASN A 3 40.86 8.11 72.72
CA ASN A 3 40.11 6.88 72.32
C ASN A 3 38.67 6.95 72.88
N ALA A 4 37.60 6.43 72.28
CA ALA A 4 37.22 5.89 70.97
C ALA A 4 35.76 5.40 71.10
N LYS A 5 35.00 5.35 69.99
CA LYS A 5 34.00 4.33 69.55
C LYS A 5 33.00 5.00 68.58
N CYS A 6 33.11 4.74 67.27
CA CYS A 6 32.45 3.68 66.47
C CYS A 6 30.95 3.92 66.27
N VAL A 7 30.28 3.73 65.12
CA VAL A 7 30.56 3.26 63.74
C VAL A 7 29.25 3.54 62.98
N LEU A 8 29.29 4.05 61.74
CA LEU A 8 28.65 3.44 60.55
C LEU A 8 28.77 4.35 59.32
N PHE A 9 29.36 3.75 58.27
CA PHE A 9 29.50 4.26 56.92
C PHE A 9 28.16 4.35 56.18
N GLY A 10 28.03 5.35 55.31
CA GLY A 10 26.96 5.44 54.32
C GLY A 10 27.37 6.36 53.18
N ARG A 11 28.20 5.84 52.26
CA ARG A 11 28.50 6.46 50.96
C ARG A 11 27.23 6.42 50.11
N THR A 12 26.69 7.57 49.73
CA THR A 12 25.93 7.70 48.48
C THR A 12 26.82 8.39 47.47
N ALA A 13 27.61 7.57 46.77
CA ALA A 13 28.13 7.94 45.47
C ALA A 13 26.90 8.07 44.55
N LEU A 14 26.66 9.28 44.07
CA LEU A 14 25.67 9.53 43.02
C LEU A 14 26.24 8.95 41.72
N THR A 15 25.98 7.67 41.48
CA THR A 15 26.24 7.04 40.19
C THR A 15 25.23 7.61 39.21
N VAL A 16 25.59 8.70 38.53
CA VAL A 16 24.92 9.10 37.29
C VAL A 16 25.27 8.03 36.27
N LEU A 17 24.40 7.01 36.16
CA LEU A 17 24.37 6.13 35.01
C LEU A 17 23.99 7.02 33.82
N LEU A 18 25.00 7.50 33.09
CA LEU A 18 24.88 7.88 31.70
C LEU A 18 24.51 6.60 30.94
N LEU A 19 23.23 6.23 30.98
CA LEU A 19 22.64 5.36 29.97
C LEU A 19 22.87 6.08 28.65
N SER A 20 23.84 5.54 27.89
CA SER A 20 24.04 5.87 26.49
C SER A 20 22.68 5.85 25.80
N LEU A 21 22.25 7.04 25.38
CA LEU A 21 21.14 7.24 24.46
C LEU A 21 21.44 6.41 23.20
N CYS A 22 20.88 5.21 23.10
CA CYS A 22 20.67 4.57 21.81
C CYS A 22 19.69 5.48 21.06
N PRO A 23 20.08 6.11 19.94
CA PRO A 23 19.11 6.76 19.08
C PRO A 23 18.25 5.65 18.47
N TYR A 24 17.06 5.44 19.02
CA TYR A 24 16.04 4.65 18.35
C TYR A 24 15.68 5.38 17.05
N VAL A 25 16.15 4.88 15.92
CA VAL A 25 15.71 5.35 14.60
C VAL A 25 14.44 4.57 14.27
N ARG A 26 13.31 5.28 14.16
CA ARG A 26 12.04 4.71 13.71
C ARG A 26 11.74 5.26 12.32
N ALA A 27 11.69 4.38 11.32
CA ALA A 27 11.00 4.68 10.08
C ALA A 27 9.50 4.44 10.32
N GLN A 28 8.73 5.51 10.57
CA GLN A 28 7.30 5.42 10.81
C GLN A 28 6.50 5.65 9.53
N SER A 29 5.51 4.80 9.29
CA SER A 29 4.51 4.93 8.22
C SER A 29 3.24 5.59 8.76
N PRO A 30 2.62 6.57 8.06
CA PRO A 30 1.30 7.09 8.43
C PRO A 30 0.15 6.07 8.21
N TYR A 31 0.43 4.92 7.59
CA TYR A 31 -0.54 3.89 7.26
C TYR A 31 -0.01 2.52 7.68
N GLY A 32 -0.54 1.95 8.75
CA GLY A 32 0.08 0.77 9.40
C GLY A 32 -0.49 -0.60 8.98
N ARG A 33 -1.72 -0.66 8.46
CA ARG A 33 -2.45 -1.92 8.25
C ARG A 33 -2.67 -2.21 6.77
N ALA A 34 -2.31 -3.41 6.35
CA ALA A 34 -2.68 -3.92 5.03
C ALA A 34 -2.55 -5.45 5.00
N ALA A 35 -3.25 -6.08 4.07
CA ALA A 35 -3.14 -7.49 3.74
C ALA A 35 -1.89 -7.79 2.90
N ARG A 36 -1.23 -6.76 2.35
CA ARG A 36 0.08 -6.85 1.70
C ARG A 36 0.99 -5.72 2.16
N GLN A 37 2.12 -6.06 2.77
CA GLN A 37 3.12 -5.11 3.27
C GLN A 37 4.50 -5.44 2.75
N THR A 38 5.33 -4.42 2.62
CA THR A 38 6.77 -4.56 2.36
C THR A 38 7.56 -4.01 3.53
N ILE A 39 8.46 -4.81 4.08
CA ILE A 39 9.55 -4.35 4.93
C ILE A 39 10.73 -4.06 3.99
N PRO A 40 11.14 -2.79 3.88
CA PRO A 40 12.02 -2.35 2.80
C PRO A 40 13.50 -2.67 3.01
N PHE A 41 13.88 -3.00 4.23
CA PHE A 41 15.22 -3.45 4.56
C PHE A 41 15.15 -4.55 5.58
N VAL A 42 15.68 -5.70 5.22
CA VAL A 42 15.98 -6.81 6.10
C VAL A 42 17.40 -7.27 5.81
N ALA A 43 18.10 -7.77 6.82
CA ALA A 43 19.45 -8.25 6.67
C ALA A 43 19.75 -9.44 7.59
N ASP A 44 20.55 -10.36 7.08
CA ASP A 44 21.01 -11.51 7.85
C ASP A 44 22.42 -11.90 7.43
N GLN A 45 23.28 -12.18 8.40
CA GLN A 45 24.64 -12.63 8.20
C GLN A 45 25.07 -13.48 9.39
N GLN A 46 25.62 -14.65 9.11
CA GLN A 46 26.26 -15.52 10.10
C GLN A 46 27.76 -15.59 9.86
N ASP A 47 28.54 -15.65 10.94
CA ASP A 47 29.95 -16.01 10.95
C ASP A 47 30.19 -17.24 11.83
N GLU A 48 31.44 -17.71 11.92
CA GLU A 48 31.82 -18.86 12.75
C GLU A 48 31.50 -18.66 14.25
N LEU A 49 31.25 -17.42 14.68
CA LEU A 49 30.95 -17.05 16.05
C LEU A 49 29.43 -16.79 16.27
N GLY A 50 28.58 -16.97 15.25
CA GLY A 50 27.11 -16.81 15.28
C GLY A 50 26.57 -15.68 14.38
N ASP A 51 25.40 -15.12 14.69
CA ASP A 51 24.82 -14.02 13.90
C ASP A 51 25.63 -12.72 14.04
N VAL A 52 26.04 -12.15 12.91
CA VAL A 52 26.68 -10.83 12.75
C VAL A 52 25.62 -9.77 12.53
N TRP A 53 24.65 -10.08 11.67
CA TRP A 53 23.43 -9.31 11.42
C TRP A 53 22.26 -10.25 11.51
N HIS A 54 21.19 -9.82 12.18
CA HIS A 54 19.97 -10.58 12.30
C HIS A 54 18.74 -9.69 12.17
N THR A 55 17.68 -10.23 11.57
CA THR A 55 16.38 -9.57 11.48
C THR A 55 15.31 -10.41 12.20
N GLU A 56 14.73 -9.82 13.25
CA GLU A 56 13.50 -10.30 13.90
C GLU A 56 12.30 -9.59 13.27
N ILE A 57 11.21 -10.31 13.02
CA ILE A 57 10.00 -9.82 12.38
C ILE A 57 8.83 -10.07 13.31
N ASP A 58 8.07 -9.01 13.58
CA ASP A 58 6.82 -9.07 14.30
C ASP A 58 5.66 -8.94 13.32
N VAL A 59 4.66 -9.82 13.46
CA VAL A 59 3.40 -9.72 12.73
C VAL A 59 2.24 -9.74 13.71
N ARG A 60 1.47 -8.65 13.73
CA ARG A 60 0.31 -8.50 14.60
C ARG A 60 -0.99 -8.55 13.80
N ASN A 61 -1.88 -9.44 14.19
CA ASN A 61 -3.23 -9.54 13.65
C ASN A 61 -4.21 -8.76 14.57
N PRO A 62 -4.70 -7.59 14.15
CA PRO A 62 -5.70 -6.85 14.91
C PRO A 62 -7.14 -7.35 14.71
N GLY A 63 -7.36 -8.28 13.77
CA GLY A 63 -8.67 -8.77 13.38
C GLY A 63 -9.26 -9.81 14.34
N SER A 64 -10.49 -10.21 14.03
CA SER A 64 -11.28 -11.18 14.80
C SER A 64 -11.12 -12.62 14.32
N GLN A 65 -10.48 -12.84 13.18
CA GLN A 65 -10.22 -14.16 12.58
C GLN A 65 -8.71 -14.41 12.47
N PRO A 66 -8.25 -15.68 12.55
CA PRO A 66 -6.86 -16.00 12.31
C PRO A 66 -6.47 -15.71 10.85
N ILE A 67 -5.24 -15.25 10.64
CA ILE A 67 -4.67 -15.01 9.31
C ILE A 67 -3.43 -15.86 9.11
N THR A 68 -3.14 -16.25 7.87
CA THR A 68 -1.87 -16.87 7.50
C THR A 68 -1.12 -15.92 6.59
N VAL A 69 0.11 -15.57 6.96
CA VAL A 69 0.92 -14.59 6.25
C VAL A 69 2.00 -15.32 5.45
N ARG A 70 1.97 -15.17 4.13
CA ARG A 70 3.00 -15.68 3.22
C ARG A 70 4.15 -14.69 3.16
N LEU A 71 5.37 -15.21 3.12
CA LEU A 71 6.60 -14.43 3.14
C LEU A 71 7.34 -14.62 1.81
N THR A 72 7.80 -13.54 1.21
CA THR A 72 8.70 -13.58 0.05
C THR A 72 9.86 -12.62 0.27
N TYR A 73 11.07 -13.16 0.34
CA TYR A 73 12.31 -12.39 0.42
C TYR A 73 12.74 -11.98 -0.99
N PHE A 74 13.24 -10.75 -1.12
CA PHE A 74 13.79 -10.24 -2.37
C PHE A 74 15.19 -9.70 -2.10
N GLY A 75 16.20 -10.51 -2.41
CA GLY A 75 17.58 -10.15 -2.14
C GLY A 75 18.13 -9.15 -3.13
N ALA A 76 18.96 -8.25 -2.63
CA ALA A 76 19.60 -7.23 -3.44
C ALA A 76 20.68 -7.82 -4.35
N VAL A 77 20.96 -7.13 -5.46
CA VAL A 77 22.09 -7.44 -6.34
C VAL A 77 23.39 -7.49 -5.54
N GLY A 78 24.18 -8.54 -5.75
CA GLY A 78 25.45 -8.77 -5.05
C GLY A 78 25.33 -9.53 -3.73
N THR A 79 24.13 -9.97 -3.33
CA THR A 79 23.93 -10.85 -2.17
C THR A 79 23.89 -12.33 -2.59
N PRO A 80 24.16 -13.27 -1.66
CA PRO A 80 24.05 -14.71 -1.94
C PRO A 80 22.68 -15.16 -2.46
N ASN A 81 21.60 -14.55 -1.97
CA ASN A 81 20.22 -14.88 -2.33
C ASN A 81 19.59 -13.78 -3.19
N VAL A 82 20.20 -13.45 -4.33
CA VAL A 82 19.71 -12.38 -5.21
C VAL A 82 18.33 -12.68 -5.81
N GLY A 83 17.46 -11.67 -5.82
CA GLY A 83 16.14 -11.73 -6.43
C GLY A 83 15.10 -12.43 -5.56
N ARG A 84 14.02 -12.88 -6.21
CA ARG A 84 12.82 -13.41 -5.52
C ARG A 84 13.06 -14.79 -4.93
N TYR A 85 12.79 -14.91 -3.64
CA TYR A 85 12.89 -16.14 -2.86
C TYR A 85 11.63 -16.34 -2.01
N PRO A 86 10.70 -17.24 -2.41
CA PRO A 86 9.57 -17.62 -1.59
C PRO A 86 10.03 -18.33 -0.32
N CYS A 87 9.64 -17.81 0.85
CA CYS A 87 10.06 -18.40 2.11
C CYS A 87 9.16 -19.59 2.47
N PRO A 88 9.72 -20.73 2.96
CA PRO A 88 8.94 -21.91 3.31
C PRO A 88 8.05 -21.71 4.55
N PHE A 89 8.40 -20.76 5.43
CA PHE A 89 7.61 -20.44 6.61
C PHE A 89 6.45 -19.50 6.26
N SER A 90 5.26 -19.80 6.78
CA SER A 90 4.08 -18.93 6.69
C SER A 90 3.38 -18.92 8.05
N PRO A 91 3.62 -17.90 8.89
CA PRO A 91 3.04 -17.87 10.23
C PRO A 91 1.52 -17.72 10.18
N THR A 92 0.82 -18.53 10.98
CA THR A 92 -0.59 -18.31 11.30
C THR A 92 -0.66 -17.47 12.57
N VAL A 93 -1.29 -16.29 12.47
CA VAL A 93 -1.44 -15.33 13.56
C VAL A 93 -2.88 -15.32 14.02
N GLY A 94 -3.12 -15.76 15.26
CA GLY A 94 -4.45 -15.77 15.86
C GLY A 94 -5.06 -14.37 16.02
N PRO A 95 -6.39 -14.28 16.24
CA PRO A 95 -7.07 -13.00 16.47
C PRO A 95 -6.45 -12.22 17.63
N GLY A 96 -6.15 -10.94 17.42
CA GLY A 96 -5.55 -10.05 18.43
C GLY A 96 -4.10 -10.40 18.84
N ALA A 97 -3.50 -11.43 18.25
CA ALA A 97 -2.18 -11.93 18.63
C ALA A 97 -1.05 -11.26 17.83
N THR A 98 0.17 -11.43 18.35
CA THR A 98 1.43 -11.13 17.65
C THR A 98 2.25 -12.40 17.58
N VAL A 99 2.85 -12.67 16.43
CA VAL A 99 3.87 -13.71 16.24
C VAL A 99 5.18 -13.04 15.89
N GLU A 100 6.25 -13.47 16.54
CA GLU A 100 7.63 -13.02 16.33
C GLU A 100 8.44 -14.18 15.75
N PHE A 101 9.28 -13.89 14.75
CA PHE A 101 10.18 -14.89 14.16
C PHE A 101 11.41 -14.26 13.52
N SER A 102 12.46 -15.06 13.43
CA SER A 102 13.73 -14.74 12.79
C SER A 102 13.66 -14.92 11.26
N LEU A 103 14.23 -14.00 10.49
CA LEU A 103 14.23 -14.04 9.02
C LEU A 103 14.95 -15.28 8.46
N ASP A 104 16.16 -15.58 8.96
CA ASP A 104 17.00 -16.67 8.46
C ASP A 104 16.30 -18.04 8.47
N PRO A 105 15.77 -18.54 9.60
CA PRO A 105 15.05 -19.81 9.60
C PRO A 105 13.71 -19.74 8.87
N ALA A 106 13.08 -18.56 8.78
CA ALA A 106 11.82 -18.39 8.06
C ALA A 106 12.00 -18.53 6.54
N CYS A 107 13.11 -18.02 6.01
CA CYS A 107 13.39 -17.96 4.58
C CYS A 107 14.52 -18.91 4.13
N ALA A 108 15.15 -19.67 5.02
CA ALA A 108 16.24 -20.61 4.69
C ALA A 108 17.32 -19.98 3.79
N LEU A 109 17.77 -18.78 4.14
CA LEU A 109 18.70 -18.01 3.31
C LEU A 109 20.08 -18.68 3.29
N ALA A 110 20.70 -18.80 2.13
CA ALA A 110 22.09 -19.26 2.06
C ALA A 110 23.04 -18.24 2.74
N SER A 111 23.68 -18.62 3.84
CA SER A 111 24.68 -17.80 4.55
C SER A 111 26.11 -18.32 4.27
N LEU A 112 26.75 -17.81 3.21
CA LEU A 112 28.15 -18.15 2.89
C LEU A 112 29.15 -17.25 3.63
N GLY A 113 28.86 -16.88 4.88
CA GLY A 113 29.60 -15.84 5.62
C GLY A 113 29.38 -14.41 5.10
N LEU A 114 28.57 -14.27 4.04
CA LEU A 114 28.27 -13.02 3.37
C LEU A 114 26.93 -12.46 3.86
N LEU A 115 26.82 -11.13 3.87
CA LEU A 115 25.59 -10.42 4.23
C LEU A 115 24.51 -10.64 3.17
N ASN A 116 23.40 -11.26 3.57
CA ASN A 116 22.14 -11.16 2.87
C ASN A 116 21.47 -9.86 3.28
N PHE A 117 21.02 -9.07 2.31
CA PHE A 117 20.13 -7.96 2.58
C PHE A 117 19.17 -7.77 1.41
N GLY A 118 17.99 -7.26 1.70
CA GLY A 118 16.92 -7.21 0.74
C GLY A 118 15.68 -6.51 1.29
N ARG A 119 14.56 -6.71 0.63
CA ARG A 119 13.22 -6.40 1.16
C ARG A 119 12.48 -7.71 1.46
N LEU A 120 11.52 -7.64 2.38
CA LEU A 120 10.60 -8.73 2.65
C LEU A 120 9.18 -8.29 2.30
N GLU A 121 8.49 -9.07 1.49
CA GLU A 121 7.06 -8.94 1.29
C GLU A 121 6.31 -9.91 2.20
N LEU A 122 5.26 -9.40 2.82
CA LEU A 122 4.32 -10.16 3.63
C LEU A 122 2.94 -10.03 3.00
N SER A 123 2.26 -11.15 2.76
CA SER A 123 0.91 -11.15 2.17
C SER A 123 0.00 -12.14 2.87
N ALA A 124 -1.13 -11.67 3.40
CA ALA A 124 -2.22 -12.50 3.90
C ALA A 124 -3.30 -12.76 2.85
N LEU A 125 -3.13 -12.22 1.63
CA LEU A 125 -4.08 -12.40 0.55
C LEU A 125 -4.06 -13.86 0.05
N PRO A 126 -5.24 -14.44 -0.24
CA PRO A 126 -5.31 -15.73 -0.88
C PRO A 126 -4.77 -15.66 -2.31
N GLU A 127 -4.20 -16.76 -2.78
CA GLU A 127 -3.68 -16.87 -4.17
C GLU A 127 -4.80 -16.80 -5.21
N VAL A 128 -5.97 -17.35 -4.86
CA VAL A 128 -7.21 -17.21 -5.62
C VAL A 128 -8.26 -16.63 -4.68
N PRO A 129 -8.70 -15.38 -4.90
CA PRO A 129 -9.75 -14.78 -4.09
C PRO A 129 -11.07 -15.55 -4.22
N GLY A 130 -11.62 -15.99 -3.10
CA GLY A 130 -12.96 -16.55 -3.00
C GLY A 130 -14.03 -15.45 -2.83
N PRO A 131 -15.30 -15.73 -3.19
CA PRO A 131 -16.40 -14.78 -3.05
C PRO A 131 -16.74 -14.43 -1.59
N THR A 132 -16.30 -15.25 -0.64
CA THR A 132 -16.50 -15.05 0.80
C THR A 132 -15.34 -14.35 1.49
N ASP A 133 -14.22 -14.17 0.82
CA ASP A 133 -13.02 -13.59 1.43
C ASP A 133 -13.23 -12.08 1.58
N ASP A 134 -13.25 -11.61 2.82
CA ASP A 134 -13.26 -10.17 3.10
C ASP A 134 -11.81 -9.67 3.22
N PRO A 135 -11.29 -8.90 2.25
CA PRO A 135 -9.91 -8.43 2.27
C PRO A 135 -9.58 -7.57 3.50
N ALA A 136 -10.56 -6.88 4.08
CA ALA A 136 -10.36 -6.08 5.31
C ALA A 136 -10.01 -6.97 6.52
N SER A 137 -10.60 -8.17 6.59
CA SER A 137 -10.33 -9.16 7.65
C SER A 137 -8.92 -9.75 7.60
N LEU A 138 -8.20 -9.54 6.48
CA LEU A 138 -6.85 -10.05 6.23
C LEU A 138 -5.76 -9.01 6.51
N THR A 139 -6.12 -7.81 7.01
CA THR A 139 -5.13 -6.77 7.28
C THR A 139 -4.33 -7.02 8.57
N PHE A 140 -3.02 -6.75 8.54
CA PHE A 140 -2.13 -6.93 9.68
C PHE A 140 -1.14 -5.77 9.82
N LEU A 141 -0.39 -5.75 10.92
CA LEU A 141 0.72 -4.81 11.18
C LEU A 141 2.03 -5.58 11.21
N THR A 142 3.11 -4.99 10.69
CA THR A 142 4.44 -5.58 10.79
C THR A 142 5.51 -4.59 11.19
N SER A 143 6.55 -5.12 11.82
CA SER A 143 7.82 -4.44 12.03
C SER A 143 8.96 -5.42 11.91
N ALA A 144 10.09 -4.96 11.39
CA ALA A 144 11.36 -5.64 11.47
C ALA A 144 12.29 -4.91 12.42
N ARG A 145 12.96 -5.68 13.26
CA ARG A 145 14.07 -5.24 14.09
C ARG A 145 15.34 -5.82 13.52
N VAL A 146 16.19 -4.96 12.94
CA VAL A 146 17.48 -5.37 12.39
C VAL A 146 18.56 -4.99 13.38
N SER A 147 19.34 -5.96 13.82
CA SER A 147 20.38 -5.77 14.82
C SER A 147 21.70 -6.42 14.41
N SER A 148 22.80 -5.88 14.92
CA SER A 148 24.14 -6.45 14.74
C SER A 148 24.78 -6.79 16.08
N ARG A 149 25.73 -7.73 16.07
CA ARG A 149 26.53 -8.06 17.26
C ARG A 149 27.31 -6.85 17.80
N GLY A 150 27.61 -5.88 16.94
CA GLY A 150 28.27 -4.62 17.30
C GLY A 150 27.39 -3.62 18.06
N GLY A 151 26.11 -3.95 18.31
CA GLY A 151 25.16 -3.09 19.02
C GLY A 151 24.41 -2.11 18.12
N SER A 152 24.61 -2.14 16.80
CA SER A 152 23.75 -1.38 15.88
C SER A 152 22.36 -1.98 15.88
N LEU A 153 21.35 -1.13 15.97
CA LEU A 153 19.95 -1.52 16.00
C LEU A 153 19.12 -0.47 15.27
N PHE A 154 18.21 -0.91 14.41
CA PHE A 154 17.16 -0.06 13.87
C PHE A 154 15.88 -0.85 13.68
N THR A 155 14.76 -0.13 13.68
CA THR A 155 13.43 -0.72 13.48
C THR A 155 12.79 -0.12 12.25
N VAL A 156 12.22 -0.97 11.43
CA VAL A 156 11.55 -0.59 10.20
C VAL A 156 10.13 -1.13 10.25
N GLU A 157 9.14 -0.26 10.12
CA GLU A 157 7.74 -0.69 10.00
C GLU A 157 7.47 -1.26 8.61
N GLY A 158 6.50 -2.17 8.50
CA GLY A 158 5.98 -2.59 7.22
C GLY A 158 5.19 -1.47 6.55
N PHE A 159 5.42 -1.30 5.25
CA PHE A 159 4.71 -0.32 4.43
C PHE A 159 3.64 -1.03 3.60
N PRO A 160 2.37 -0.64 3.69
CA PRO A 160 1.36 -1.07 2.73
C PRO A 160 1.81 -0.75 1.31
N GLN A 161 1.79 -1.73 0.42
CA GLN A 161 2.23 -1.51 -0.96
C GLN A 161 1.32 -0.54 -1.72
N GLY A 162 0.01 -0.51 -1.39
CA GLY A 162 -0.96 0.45 -1.92
C GLY A 162 -0.55 1.92 -1.80
N ASN A 163 0.12 2.26 -0.69
CA ASN A 163 0.50 3.63 -0.33
C ASN A 163 1.76 4.14 -1.04
N LEU A 164 2.47 3.28 -1.76
CA LEU A 164 3.66 3.68 -2.52
C LEU A 164 3.17 4.40 -3.78
N SER A 165 3.59 5.63 -4.08
CA SER A 165 3.12 6.32 -5.29
C SER A 165 3.90 5.87 -6.53
N GLY A 166 3.21 5.58 -7.62
CA GLY A 166 3.79 5.40 -8.96
C GLY A 166 3.73 6.68 -9.80
N ASN A 167 3.15 7.76 -9.28
CA ASN A 167 2.98 9.02 -9.98
C ASN A 167 4.18 9.94 -9.76
N ARG A 168 4.66 10.58 -10.85
CA ARG A 168 5.51 11.79 -11.09
C ARG A 168 6.34 12.47 -10.00
N SER A 169 6.27 12.05 -8.75
CA SER A 169 6.79 12.70 -7.58
C SER A 169 8.00 11.95 -7.11
N PHE A 170 9.04 12.72 -6.78
CA PHE A 170 10.23 12.17 -6.17
C PHE A 170 9.85 11.60 -4.80
N ALA A 171 10.25 10.36 -4.53
CA ALA A 171 10.39 9.93 -3.15
C ALA A 171 11.71 10.50 -2.66
N ALA A 172 11.70 11.27 -1.56
CA ALA A 172 12.86 12.00 -1.10
C ALA A 172 13.41 11.42 0.20
N VAL A 173 14.74 11.32 0.27
CA VAL A 173 15.48 11.10 1.51
C VAL A 173 16.39 12.30 1.73
N THR A 174 16.14 13.05 2.80
CA THR A 174 16.89 14.26 3.14
C THR A 174 18.02 13.96 4.13
N GLY A 175 18.98 14.88 4.27
CA GLY A 175 19.99 14.82 5.32
C GLY A 175 21.17 13.90 5.01
N LEU A 176 21.38 13.56 3.75
CA LEU A 176 22.50 12.72 3.33
C LEU A 176 23.84 13.42 3.57
N LYS A 177 24.86 12.62 3.89
CA LYS A 177 26.23 13.09 4.16
C LYS A 177 27.27 12.23 3.44
N SER A 178 28.36 12.85 3.02
CA SER A 178 29.54 12.16 2.48
C SER A 178 30.83 12.92 2.81
N GLY A 179 31.93 12.18 2.93
CA GLY A 179 33.24 12.74 3.23
C GLY A 179 33.40 13.13 4.70
N LEU A 180 34.32 14.05 4.97
CA LEU A 180 34.61 14.56 6.31
C LEU A 180 33.68 15.73 6.64
N VAL A 181 32.64 15.46 7.43
CA VAL A 181 31.63 16.45 7.85
C VAL A 181 31.58 16.49 9.37
N ASP A 182 31.67 17.70 9.93
CA ASP A 182 31.74 17.92 11.39
C ASP A 182 32.89 17.15 12.05
N GLY A 183 34.03 17.03 11.35
CA GLY A 183 35.21 16.28 11.81
C GLY A 183 35.02 14.76 11.83
N SER A 184 33.91 14.25 11.32
CA SER A 184 33.62 12.81 11.25
C SER A 184 33.54 12.34 9.81
N GLN A 185 33.94 11.09 9.55
CA GLN A 185 33.83 10.52 8.21
C GLN A 185 32.46 9.88 8.00
N TRP A 186 31.76 10.34 6.96
CA TRP A 186 30.43 9.91 6.60
C TRP A 186 30.42 9.21 5.24
N ARG A 187 29.57 8.19 5.12
CA ARG A 187 29.25 7.52 3.86
C ARG A 187 27.75 7.26 3.80
N THR A 188 27.15 7.54 2.66
CA THR A 188 25.73 7.25 2.40
C THR A 188 25.61 6.20 1.30
N SER A 189 24.83 5.16 1.54
CA SER A 189 24.43 4.19 0.50
C SER A 189 22.91 4.23 0.36
N CYS A 190 22.40 4.25 -0.86
CA CYS A 190 20.98 4.24 -1.12
C CYS A 190 20.57 2.94 -1.80
N TYR A 191 19.32 2.56 -1.67
CA TYR A 191 18.78 1.33 -2.21
C TYR A 191 17.44 1.64 -2.84
N ALA A 192 17.22 1.06 -4.02
CA ALA A 192 15.93 1.11 -4.70
C ALA A 192 15.41 -0.30 -4.91
N ALA A 193 14.11 -0.48 -4.70
CA ALA A 193 13.43 -1.75 -4.93
C ALA A 193 12.16 -1.58 -5.76
N ALA A 194 11.95 -2.53 -6.68
CA ALA A 194 10.73 -2.69 -7.43
C ALA A 194 9.67 -3.41 -6.59
N LEU A 195 8.40 -3.19 -6.93
CA LEU A 195 7.25 -3.84 -6.30
C LEU A 195 6.60 -4.82 -7.28
N ASN A 196 7.27 -5.94 -7.54
CA ASN A 196 6.77 -7.04 -8.40
C ASN A 196 6.49 -6.67 -9.87
N GLU A 197 6.90 -5.48 -10.32
CA GLU A 197 6.79 -5.02 -11.70
C GLU A 197 8.11 -4.40 -12.19
N PRO A 198 8.45 -4.53 -13.49
CA PRO A 198 9.68 -3.93 -14.02
C PRO A 198 9.63 -2.40 -13.98
N VAL A 199 10.69 -1.78 -13.49
CA VAL A 199 10.78 -0.33 -13.33
C VAL A 199 12.21 0.21 -13.48
N PRO A 200 12.44 1.17 -14.39
CA PRO A 200 13.67 1.94 -14.39
C PRO A 200 13.64 2.96 -13.25
N VAL A 201 14.66 2.95 -12.40
CA VAL A 201 14.81 3.86 -11.26
C VAL A 201 15.98 4.80 -11.48
N PHE A 202 15.77 6.08 -11.15
CA PHE A 202 16.79 7.12 -11.10
C PHE A 202 16.91 7.62 -9.65
N VAL A 203 18.14 7.80 -9.19
CA VAL A 203 18.44 8.45 -7.92
C VAL A 203 19.23 9.71 -8.23
N GLY A 204 18.53 10.84 -8.22
CA GLY A 204 19.12 12.17 -8.37
C GLY A 204 19.58 12.69 -7.01
N LEU A 205 20.74 13.34 -6.96
CA LEU A 205 21.22 14.02 -5.76
C LEU A 205 21.09 15.53 -5.95
N VAL A 206 20.47 16.21 -4.98
CA VAL A 206 20.38 17.67 -4.93
C VAL A 206 20.98 18.20 -3.63
N ASP A 207 21.66 19.34 -3.71
CA ASP A 207 22.24 20.00 -2.54
C ASP A 207 21.16 20.67 -1.67
N GLY A 208 21.58 21.28 -0.56
CA GLY A 208 20.67 22.00 0.35
C GLY A 208 19.97 23.22 -0.27
N ASN A 209 20.41 23.68 -1.45
CA ASN A 209 19.78 24.76 -2.23
C ASN A 209 18.91 24.21 -3.39
N GLY A 210 18.77 22.89 -3.50
CA GLY A 210 18.05 22.22 -4.59
C GLY A 210 18.82 22.15 -5.91
N GLN A 211 20.13 22.44 -5.93
CA GLN A 211 20.93 22.32 -7.14
C GLN A 211 21.31 20.86 -7.42
N PRO A 212 21.17 20.38 -8.67
CA PRO A 212 21.52 19.02 -9.01
C PRO A 212 23.03 18.80 -8.91
N MET A 213 23.41 17.68 -8.29
CA MET A 213 24.81 17.30 -8.09
C MET A 213 25.23 16.11 -8.96
N GLY A 214 24.31 15.18 -9.20
CA GLY A 214 24.58 13.94 -9.93
C GLY A 214 23.35 13.06 -10.01
N VAL A 215 23.42 12.01 -10.83
CA VAL A 215 22.34 11.03 -11.00
C VAL A 215 22.92 9.65 -11.26
N VAL A 216 22.31 8.63 -10.68
CA VAL A 216 22.57 7.22 -10.99
C VAL A 216 21.25 6.54 -11.36
N ALA A 217 21.31 5.54 -12.23
CA ALA A 217 20.13 4.80 -12.68
C ALA A 217 20.36 3.29 -12.62
N ALA A 218 19.26 2.55 -12.47
CA ALA A 218 19.23 1.10 -12.59
C ALA A 218 17.89 0.65 -13.18
N SER A 219 17.91 -0.46 -13.90
CA SER A 219 16.67 -1.12 -14.34
C SER A 219 16.39 -2.26 -13.36
N LEU A 220 15.27 -2.15 -12.65
CA LEU A 220 14.78 -3.21 -11.78
C LEU A 220 13.78 -4.05 -12.58
N ASP A 221 14.01 -5.35 -12.69
CA ASP A 221 13.13 -6.27 -13.40
C ASP A 221 13.04 -7.60 -12.63
N PRO A 222 11.91 -7.83 -11.93
CA PRO A 222 11.57 -9.11 -11.30
C PRO A 222 11.58 -10.32 -12.24
N GLY A 223 11.33 -10.12 -13.54
CA GLY A 223 11.24 -11.17 -14.54
C GLY A 223 12.56 -11.44 -15.29
N ALA A 224 13.60 -10.64 -15.05
CA ALA A 224 14.90 -10.82 -15.70
C ALA A 224 15.63 -12.08 -15.21
N ALA A 225 16.66 -12.50 -15.96
CA ALA A 225 17.57 -13.57 -15.59
C ALA A 225 19.02 -13.03 -15.55
N PRO A 226 19.61 -12.77 -14.36
CA PRO A 226 19.02 -12.95 -13.03
C PRO A 226 17.97 -11.88 -12.69
N PRO A 227 17.01 -12.18 -11.81
CA PRO A 227 15.99 -11.22 -11.38
C PRO A 227 16.62 -10.10 -10.55
N VAL A 228 16.32 -8.86 -10.92
CA VAL A 228 16.86 -7.65 -10.27
C VAL A 228 15.73 -6.86 -9.66
N GLU A 229 15.37 -7.18 -8.42
CA GLU A 229 14.28 -6.48 -7.73
C GLU A 229 14.74 -5.40 -6.78
N MET A 230 16.00 -5.45 -6.34
CA MET A 230 16.57 -4.45 -5.44
C MET A 230 18.02 -4.15 -5.83
N GLN A 231 18.31 -2.87 -6.09
CA GLN A 231 19.63 -2.40 -6.46
C GLN A 231 20.24 -1.58 -5.31
N PRO A 232 21.43 -1.97 -4.81
CA PRO A 232 22.24 -1.11 -3.98
C PRO A 232 23.03 -0.09 -4.81
N PHE A 233 22.98 1.17 -4.39
CA PHE A 233 23.87 2.26 -4.82
C PHE A 233 24.85 2.54 -3.67
N LEU A 234 25.88 1.70 -3.58
CA LEU A 234 26.93 1.82 -2.57
C LEU A 234 27.72 3.10 -2.81
N ASP A 235 27.90 3.90 -1.76
CA ASP A 235 28.43 5.27 -1.87
C ASP A 235 27.69 6.06 -2.97
N VAL A 236 26.45 6.44 -2.68
CA VAL A 236 25.53 7.04 -3.67
C VAL A 236 26.11 8.28 -4.34
N PHE A 237 27.01 9.01 -3.66
CA PHE A 237 27.69 10.18 -4.21
C PHE A 237 28.64 9.77 -5.34
N ALA A 238 29.50 8.78 -5.09
CA ALA A 238 30.39 8.24 -6.11
C ALA A 238 29.60 7.58 -7.25
N ALA A 239 28.57 6.80 -6.92
CA ALA A 239 27.71 6.13 -7.90
C ALA A 239 26.99 7.13 -8.83
N ALA A 240 26.57 8.28 -8.29
CA ALA A 240 25.94 9.36 -9.05
C ALA A 240 26.93 10.28 -9.78
N GLY A 241 28.23 9.99 -9.74
CA GLY A 241 29.27 10.78 -10.39
C GLY A 241 29.56 12.12 -9.71
N VAL A 242 29.16 12.30 -8.45
CA VAL A 242 29.50 13.50 -7.68
C VAL A 242 31.00 13.49 -7.39
N PRO A 243 31.73 14.59 -7.66
CA PRO A 243 33.15 14.67 -7.34
C PRO A 243 33.43 14.35 -5.85
N PRO A 244 34.60 13.80 -5.50
CA PRO A 244 34.96 13.60 -4.11
C PRO A 244 34.94 14.93 -3.33
N GLY A 245 34.25 14.95 -2.19
CA GLY A 245 34.07 16.17 -1.41
C GLY A 245 33.34 15.92 -0.10
N ASN A 246 33.23 16.99 0.70
CA ASN A 246 32.51 16.98 1.96
C ASN A 246 31.11 17.55 1.71
N TYR A 247 30.10 16.70 1.81
CA TYR A 247 28.72 17.06 1.50
C TYR A 247 27.83 16.82 2.70
N SER A 248 26.94 17.75 2.95
CA SER A 248 25.97 17.67 4.04
C SER A 248 24.63 18.23 3.60
N ASN A 249 23.56 17.74 4.22
CA ASN A 249 22.18 18.16 3.91
C ASN A 249 21.81 17.96 2.43
N VAL A 250 22.33 16.89 1.83
CA VAL A 250 21.98 16.49 0.47
C VAL A 250 20.69 15.69 0.50
N THR A 251 19.88 15.80 -0.55
CA THR A 251 18.65 15.05 -0.71
C THR A 251 18.79 14.09 -1.87
N ALA A 252 18.48 12.81 -1.64
CA ALA A 252 18.28 11.84 -2.73
C ALA A 252 16.81 11.89 -3.17
N LEU A 253 16.62 11.99 -4.47
CA LEU A 253 15.34 12.00 -5.14
C LEU A 253 15.22 10.74 -5.99
N PHE A 254 14.34 9.83 -5.59
CA PHE A 254 14.04 8.60 -6.30
C PHE A 254 12.90 8.86 -7.28
N SER A 255 13.09 8.53 -8.56
CA SER A 255 12.07 8.67 -9.60
C SER A 255 12.11 7.54 -10.62
N THR A 256 11.06 7.41 -11.43
CA THR A 256 10.93 6.44 -12.52
C THR A 256 11.01 7.13 -13.89
N ALA A 257 11.41 6.38 -14.93
CA ALA A 257 11.53 6.95 -16.28
C ALA A 257 10.17 7.45 -16.80
N GLY A 258 10.19 8.62 -17.46
CA GLY A 258 9.07 9.10 -18.27
C GLY A 258 8.27 10.24 -17.66
N GLY A 259 8.52 10.65 -16.40
CA GLY A 259 7.82 11.78 -15.78
C GLY A 259 6.29 11.69 -15.93
N GLY A 260 5.78 10.46 -16.08
CA GLY A 260 4.40 10.06 -16.23
C GLY A 260 4.09 9.03 -15.15
N ALA A 261 2.83 8.69 -14.99
CA ALA A 261 2.44 7.63 -14.07
C ALA A 261 3.15 6.32 -14.49
N GLY A 262 3.57 5.51 -13.51
CA GLY A 262 4.24 4.24 -13.75
C GLY A 262 4.30 3.34 -12.52
N ALA A 263 5.20 2.37 -12.56
CA ALA A 263 5.40 1.41 -11.48
C ALA A 263 5.81 2.06 -10.15
N GLY A 264 5.41 1.44 -9.03
CA GLY A 264 5.82 1.88 -7.70
C GLY A 264 7.28 1.51 -7.39
N VAL A 265 8.03 2.42 -6.79
CA VAL A 265 9.43 2.18 -6.35
C VAL A 265 9.57 2.51 -4.89
N PHE A 266 10.17 1.58 -4.13
CA PHE A 266 10.60 1.87 -2.77
C PHE A 266 12.05 2.36 -2.77
N GLY A 267 12.33 3.47 -2.09
CA GLY A 267 13.67 4.02 -1.90
C GLY A 267 14.03 4.12 -0.42
N LEU A 268 15.30 3.90 -0.07
CA LEU A 268 15.83 4.22 1.26
C LEU A 268 17.32 4.55 1.18
N CYS A 269 17.82 5.24 2.19
CA CYS A 269 19.25 5.45 2.35
C CYS A 269 19.73 5.13 3.76
N ARG A 270 20.92 4.54 3.82
CA ARG A 270 21.70 4.25 5.01
C ARG A 270 22.84 5.25 5.11
N ILE A 271 22.89 6.00 6.20
CA ILE A 271 23.87 7.05 6.46
C ILE A 271 24.75 6.60 7.62
N ILE A 272 26.05 6.40 7.36
CA ILE A 272 26.99 5.84 8.33
C ILE A 272 28.05 6.87 8.66
N ASN A 273 28.25 7.10 9.95
CA ASN A 273 29.44 7.74 10.49
C ASN A 273 30.46 6.66 10.85
N THR A 274 31.48 6.50 10.01
CA THR A 274 32.50 5.46 10.22
C THR A 274 33.45 5.78 11.38
N SER A 275 33.52 7.05 11.81
CA SER A 275 34.39 7.48 12.91
C SER A 275 33.82 7.10 14.29
N PHE A 276 32.50 7.11 14.45
CA PHE A 276 31.83 6.88 15.73
C PHE A 276 30.88 5.68 15.72
N GLY A 277 30.81 4.93 14.61
CA GLY A 277 29.89 3.81 14.44
C GLY A 277 28.42 4.22 14.54
N LYS A 278 28.09 5.49 14.24
CA LYS A 278 26.70 5.96 14.22
C LYS A 278 26.09 5.68 12.87
N GLU A 279 24.80 5.39 12.88
CA GLU A 279 24.09 4.92 11.71
C GLU A 279 22.65 5.44 11.74
N ALA A 280 22.16 5.87 10.58
CA ALA A 280 20.76 6.23 10.37
C ALA A 280 20.24 5.53 9.13
N PHE A 281 18.97 5.12 9.20
CA PHE A 281 18.23 4.54 8.09
C PHE A 281 17.00 5.39 7.84
N GLU A 282 16.89 5.91 6.63
CA GLU A 282 15.83 6.81 6.24
C GLU A 282 15.13 6.25 5.00
N ALA A 283 13.84 5.94 5.16
CA ALA A 283 12.98 5.55 4.05
C ALA A 283 12.57 6.80 3.25
N ALA A 284 12.51 6.67 1.93
CA ALA A 284 12.08 7.76 1.05
C ALA A 284 10.61 8.08 1.28
N LYS A 285 10.29 9.37 1.36
CA LYS A 285 8.92 9.86 1.52
C LYS A 285 8.46 10.50 0.21
N TYR A 286 7.30 10.10 -0.28
CA TYR A 286 6.73 10.71 -1.48
C TYR A 286 6.33 12.15 -1.20
N LEU A 287 6.79 13.06 -2.06
CA LEU A 287 6.47 14.49 -2.01
C LEU A 287 5.19 14.83 -2.79
N ASP A 288 4.34 13.84 -3.09
CA ASP A 288 3.20 14.00 -4.01
C ASP A 288 2.05 14.82 -3.39
N ASN A 289 1.58 15.80 -4.15
CA ASN A 289 0.36 16.58 -3.88
C ASN A 289 -0.84 16.13 -4.73
N ASN A 290 -0.63 15.25 -5.72
CA ASN A 290 -1.66 14.78 -6.68
C ASN A 290 -2.14 13.35 -6.35
N ASP A 291 -1.93 12.87 -5.13
CA ASP A 291 -2.54 11.63 -4.66
C ASP A 291 -4.03 11.91 -4.40
N GLU A 292 -4.87 11.71 -5.43
CA GLU A 292 -6.31 11.95 -5.35
C GLU A 292 -6.98 11.09 -4.27
N ALA A 293 -6.36 9.98 -3.84
CA ALA A 293 -6.83 9.20 -2.68
C ALA A 293 -6.76 9.98 -1.36
N ARG A 294 -6.13 11.16 -1.34
CA ARG A 294 -6.10 12.10 -0.21
C ARG A 294 -7.05 13.29 -0.40
N GLU A 295 -7.66 13.43 -1.58
CA GLU A 295 -8.64 14.46 -1.88
C GLU A 295 -10.04 13.96 -1.49
N HIS A 296 -10.65 14.62 -0.51
CA HIS A 296 -11.98 14.26 0.01
C HIS A 296 -12.93 15.43 -0.16
N VAL A 297 -14.12 15.18 -0.70
CA VAL A 297 -15.14 16.23 -0.87
C VAL A 297 -16.13 16.21 0.29
N THR A 298 -16.64 15.03 0.68
CA THR A 298 -17.62 14.86 1.76
C THR A 298 -17.68 13.40 2.24
N SER A 299 -16.76 12.99 3.13
CA SER A 299 -16.80 11.66 3.73
C SER A 299 -18.00 11.52 4.67
N LYS A 300 -18.99 10.66 4.34
CA LYS A 300 -20.21 10.48 5.17
C LYS A 300 -19.97 9.59 6.39
N ASP A 301 -19.06 8.62 6.30
CA ASP A 301 -18.71 7.72 7.39
C ASP A 301 -17.19 7.59 7.52
N ARG A 302 -16.65 7.99 8.68
CA ARG A 302 -15.25 7.75 9.02
C ARG A 302 -15.14 6.36 9.63
N THR A 303 -14.98 5.32 8.82
CA THR A 303 -14.62 4.01 9.35
C THR A 303 -13.13 3.99 9.72
N SER A 304 -12.81 3.28 10.80
CA SER A 304 -11.41 3.07 11.19
C SER A 304 -10.72 2.16 10.18
N TYR A 305 -9.40 2.28 10.02
CA TYR A 305 -8.62 1.49 9.06
C TYR A 305 -8.91 -0.02 9.16
N GLY A 306 -9.38 -0.62 8.07
CA GLY A 306 -9.63 -2.06 7.97
C GLY A 306 -11.02 -2.52 8.42
N GLU A 307 -11.99 -1.63 8.57
CA GLU A 307 -13.40 -2.01 8.75
C GLU A 307 -14.16 -1.96 7.43
N GLN A 308 -15.10 -2.88 7.26
CA GLN A 308 -16.05 -2.85 6.17
C GLN A 308 -16.88 -1.55 6.27
N PHE A 309 -17.02 -0.80 5.18
CA PHE A 309 -17.77 0.45 5.18
C PHE A 309 -19.10 0.27 4.46
N SER A 310 -20.13 1.00 4.89
CA SER A 310 -21.50 0.82 4.44
C SER A 310 -22.19 2.15 4.18
N ILE A 311 -22.81 2.32 3.00
CA ILE A 311 -23.68 3.45 2.70
C ILE A 311 -25.09 2.93 2.44
N VAL A 312 -26.04 3.49 3.20
CA VAL A 312 -27.47 3.34 2.91
C VAL A 312 -27.88 4.46 1.96
N SER A 313 -28.32 4.09 0.76
CA SER A 313 -29.03 4.99 -0.14
C SER A 313 -30.50 4.95 0.27
N GLU A 314 -31.05 6.10 0.64
CA GLU A 314 -32.44 6.24 1.12
C GLU A 314 -33.31 6.87 0.03
N VAL A 315 -34.48 6.29 -0.19
CA VAL A 315 -35.60 6.86 -0.93
C VAL A 315 -36.49 7.61 0.06
N PRO A 316 -36.58 8.94 0.00
CA PRO A 316 -37.40 9.71 0.91
C PRO A 316 -38.89 9.48 0.68
N ASP A 317 -39.60 9.43 1.79
CA ASP A 317 -41.03 9.68 1.86
C ASP A 317 -41.31 11.18 1.64
N ASP A 318 -42.04 11.49 0.57
CA ASP A 318 -42.79 12.71 0.29
C ASP A 318 -42.07 14.10 0.25
N ASN A 319 -42.05 14.67 -0.96
CA ASN A 319 -42.10 16.12 -1.29
C ASN A 319 -40.92 17.05 -1.00
N ASN A 320 -39.73 16.57 -0.65
CA ASN A 320 -38.48 17.31 -0.86
C ASN A 320 -37.56 16.49 -1.75
N LEU A 321 -37.12 17.06 -2.88
CA LEU A 321 -36.35 16.36 -3.92
C LEU A 321 -35.21 15.53 -3.31
N PRO A 322 -35.32 14.19 -3.33
CA PRO A 322 -34.27 13.34 -2.83
C PRO A 322 -33.04 13.40 -3.74
N ILE A 323 -31.86 13.32 -3.17
CA ILE A 323 -30.65 13.05 -3.94
C ILE A 323 -30.51 11.52 -4.01
N TRP A 324 -31.12 10.91 -5.03
CA TRP A 324 -30.97 9.50 -5.35
C TRP A 324 -29.56 9.31 -5.92
N SER A 325 -28.55 8.90 -5.13
CA SER A 325 -27.24 8.56 -5.70
C SER A 325 -27.16 7.06 -5.94
N ASN A 326 -27.10 6.66 -7.21
CA ASN A 326 -26.76 5.30 -7.64
C ASN A 326 -25.29 5.16 -8.07
N LEU A 327 -24.56 6.28 -8.04
CA LEU A 327 -23.14 6.40 -8.33
C LEU A 327 -22.39 6.80 -7.07
N HIS A 328 -21.34 6.04 -6.77
CA HIS A 328 -20.51 6.18 -5.58
C HIS A 328 -19.04 6.27 -6.00
N VAL A 329 -18.21 7.02 -5.28
CA VAL A 329 -16.76 7.09 -5.52
C VAL A 329 -16.01 6.41 -4.40
N ALA A 330 -15.34 5.30 -4.71
CA ALA A 330 -14.42 4.64 -3.81
C ALA A 330 -12.96 5.00 -4.15
N TYR A 331 -12.11 5.09 -3.13
CA TYR A 331 -10.69 5.35 -3.31
C TYR A 331 -9.87 4.10 -3.05
N PHE A 332 -9.64 3.31 -4.10
CA PHE A 332 -8.81 2.12 -4.03
C PHE A 332 -7.37 2.38 -4.48
N GLN A 333 -6.42 1.72 -3.83
CA GLN A 333 -5.00 1.88 -4.07
C GLN A 333 -4.39 0.62 -4.65
N HIS A 334 -3.55 0.70 -5.69
CA HIS A 334 -2.92 -0.47 -6.28
C HIS A 334 -1.58 -0.80 -5.59
N PRO A 335 -1.17 -2.08 -5.46
CA PRO A 335 -1.99 -3.27 -5.62
C PRO A 335 -2.97 -3.45 -4.46
N ASP A 336 -4.19 -3.93 -4.75
CA ASP A 336 -5.21 -4.23 -3.74
C ASP A 336 -5.98 -5.51 -4.06
N LEU A 337 -6.67 -6.01 -3.04
CA LEU A 337 -7.84 -6.85 -3.19
C LEU A 337 -9.04 -6.08 -2.66
N VAL A 338 -10.02 -5.81 -3.52
CA VAL A 338 -11.24 -5.10 -3.14
C VAL A 338 -12.45 -5.99 -3.26
N ARG A 339 -13.40 -5.81 -2.35
CA ARG A 339 -14.69 -6.47 -2.39
C ARG A 339 -15.78 -5.44 -2.17
N CYS A 340 -16.83 -5.51 -2.97
CA CYS A 340 -18.06 -4.76 -2.75
C CYS A 340 -19.25 -5.71 -2.81
N ALA A 341 -20.26 -5.42 -2.00
CA ALA A 341 -21.54 -6.09 -1.97
C ALA A 341 -22.66 -5.06 -1.82
N VAL A 342 -23.80 -5.32 -2.44
CA VAL A 342 -25.01 -4.54 -2.25
C VAL A 342 -26.07 -5.44 -1.62
N ARG A 343 -26.71 -4.92 -0.58
CA ARG A 343 -27.86 -5.54 0.05
C ARG A 343 -29.07 -4.64 -0.15
N PHE A 344 -30.00 -5.07 -1.00
CA PHE A 344 -31.28 -4.37 -1.17
C PHE A 344 -32.13 -4.57 0.09
N LEU A 345 -32.60 -3.45 0.65
CA LEU A 345 -33.44 -3.47 1.84
C LEU A 345 -34.89 -3.76 1.42
N PRO A 346 -35.60 -4.61 2.17
CA PRO A 346 -36.98 -4.93 1.85
C PRO A 346 -37.84 -3.67 1.97
N ASN A 347 -38.44 -3.25 0.86
CA ASN A 347 -39.45 -2.21 0.85
C ASN A 347 -40.83 -2.87 1.00
N GLN A 348 -41.64 -2.34 1.92
CA GLN A 348 -43.02 -2.74 2.21
C GLN A 348 -43.95 -2.79 0.97
N TYR A 349 -43.56 -2.13 -0.14
CA TYR A 349 -44.34 -2.11 -1.37
C TYR A 349 -43.99 -3.20 -2.40
N LEU A 350 -42.82 -3.87 -2.32
CA LEU A 350 -42.39 -4.83 -3.36
C LEU A 350 -41.58 -6.02 -2.78
N PRO A 351 -42.23 -7.17 -2.50
CA PRO A 351 -41.60 -8.31 -1.81
C PRO A 351 -40.67 -9.19 -2.67
N PHE A 352 -40.47 -8.90 -3.97
CA PHE A 352 -39.72 -9.76 -4.91
C PHE A 352 -38.46 -9.13 -5.54
N GLN A 353 -37.93 -8.03 -4.97
CA GLN A 353 -36.88 -7.22 -5.61
C GLN A 353 -35.43 -7.75 -5.52
N THR A 354 -35.15 -8.84 -4.80
CA THR A 354 -33.77 -9.28 -4.52
C THR A 354 -33.03 -9.88 -5.72
N GLU A 355 -33.62 -9.98 -6.91
CA GLU A 355 -32.99 -10.65 -8.08
C GLU A 355 -32.60 -9.70 -9.22
N LEU A 356 -32.87 -8.40 -9.10
CA LEU A 356 -32.76 -7.44 -10.20
C LEU A 356 -31.69 -6.37 -9.99
N GLY A 357 -30.77 -6.53 -9.05
CA GLY A 357 -29.69 -5.59 -8.81
C GLY A 357 -28.37 -6.04 -9.41
N GLN A 358 -27.65 -5.12 -10.06
CA GLN A 358 -26.29 -5.33 -10.54
C GLN A 358 -25.34 -4.28 -9.98
N LEU A 359 -24.14 -4.73 -9.62
CA LEU A 359 -23.00 -3.87 -9.31
C LEU A 359 -22.06 -3.78 -10.50
N ARG A 360 -21.63 -2.54 -10.78
CA ARG A 360 -20.59 -2.27 -11.76
C ARG A 360 -19.49 -1.45 -11.11
N LEU A 361 -18.25 -1.82 -11.41
CA LEU A 361 -17.07 -1.07 -11.02
C LEU A 361 -16.41 -0.49 -12.28
N ILE A 362 -16.17 0.81 -12.25
CA ILE A 362 -15.54 1.56 -13.33
C ILE A 362 -14.21 2.10 -12.81
N ASP A 363 -13.15 1.87 -13.57
CA ASP A 363 -11.81 2.33 -13.24
C ASP A 363 -11.67 3.86 -13.43
N PRO A 364 -10.58 4.47 -12.91
CA PRO A 364 -10.39 5.91 -13.04
C PRO A 364 -10.16 6.39 -14.49
N ASP A 365 -9.93 5.49 -15.45
CA ASP A 365 -9.86 5.80 -16.89
C ASP A 365 -11.23 5.70 -17.59
N GLY A 366 -12.28 5.29 -16.86
CA GLY A 366 -13.64 5.12 -17.37
C GLY A 366 -13.96 3.73 -17.94
N ASN A 367 -13.03 2.77 -17.84
CA ASN A 367 -13.26 1.40 -18.31
C ASN A 367 -14.02 0.58 -17.25
N VAL A 368 -14.78 -0.40 -17.72
CA VAL A 368 -15.55 -1.27 -16.84
C VAL A 368 -14.69 -2.42 -16.36
N ALA A 369 -14.30 -2.38 -15.08
CA ALA A 369 -13.48 -3.42 -14.45
C ALA A 369 -14.33 -4.62 -13.97
N VAL A 370 -15.56 -4.37 -13.53
CA VAL A 370 -16.51 -5.41 -13.13
C VAL A 370 -17.89 -5.11 -13.70
N ASN A 371 -18.49 -6.11 -14.35
CA ASN A 371 -19.87 -6.07 -14.84
C ASN A 371 -20.41 -7.49 -14.91
N VAL A 372 -20.78 -8.04 -13.76
CA VAL A 372 -21.31 -9.41 -13.67
C VAL A 372 -22.84 -9.32 -13.64
N PRO A 373 -23.55 -9.87 -14.65
CA PRO A 373 -25.00 -9.88 -14.67
C PRO A 373 -25.56 -10.53 -13.40
N HIS A 374 -26.62 -9.95 -12.83
CA HIS A 374 -27.26 -10.41 -11.58
C HIS A 374 -26.35 -10.49 -10.35
N ALA A 375 -25.13 -9.93 -10.37
CA ALA A 375 -24.25 -10.02 -9.23
C ALA A 375 -24.48 -8.86 -8.25
N GLN A 376 -24.79 -9.24 -7.02
CA GLN A 376 -24.89 -8.34 -5.87
C GLN A 376 -23.57 -8.17 -5.14
N SER A 377 -22.51 -8.84 -5.57
CA SER A 377 -21.19 -8.67 -4.99
C SER A 377 -20.11 -9.05 -5.98
N PHE A 378 -18.94 -8.46 -5.82
CA PHE A 378 -17.74 -8.85 -6.53
C PHE A 378 -16.53 -8.81 -5.61
N THR A 379 -15.51 -9.58 -5.99
CA THR A 379 -14.15 -9.47 -5.45
C THR A 379 -13.21 -9.28 -6.63
N LEU A 380 -12.39 -8.24 -6.60
CA LEU A 380 -11.48 -7.88 -7.68
C LEU A 380 -10.07 -7.66 -7.14
N ASN A 381 -9.09 -8.32 -7.76
CA ASN A 381 -7.68 -8.02 -7.56
C ASN A 381 -7.30 -6.86 -8.51
N LEU A 382 -6.92 -5.73 -7.93
CA LEU A 382 -6.57 -4.51 -8.66
C LEU A 382 -5.17 -4.56 -9.29
N ARG A 383 -4.41 -5.63 -9.08
CA ARG A 383 -3.08 -5.90 -9.67
C ARG A 383 -2.07 -4.77 -9.44
N GLU A 384 -0.89 -4.90 -10.03
CA GLU A 384 0.19 -3.92 -9.87
C GLU A 384 -0.10 -2.60 -10.58
N LYS A 385 0.54 -1.53 -10.10
CA LYS A 385 0.26 -0.13 -10.51
C LYS A 385 0.40 0.07 -12.01
N SER A 386 1.47 -0.43 -12.64
CA SER A 386 1.71 -0.23 -14.08
C SER A 386 0.58 -0.75 -14.98
N GLN A 387 -0.28 -1.63 -14.49
CA GLN A 387 -1.36 -2.24 -15.26
C GLN A 387 -2.66 -1.43 -15.25
N HIS A 388 -2.79 -0.42 -14.38
CA HIS A 388 -4.03 0.32 -14.17
C HIS A 388 -3.80 1.82 -14.00
N HIS A 389 -4.62 2.64 -14.64
CA HIS A 389 -4.61 4.10 -14.47
C HIS A 389 -3.22 4.75 -14.66
N ALA A 390 -2.46 4.15 -15.57
CA ALA A 390 -1.06 4.44 -15.81
C ALA A 390 -0.17 4.36 -14.54
N GLY A 391 -0.57 3.76 -13.41
CA GLY A 391 0.23 3.70 -12.19
C GLY A 391 -0.16 4.71 -11.09
N ARG A 392 -1.25 5.44 -11.30
CA ARG A 392 -1.84 6.32 -10.28
C ARG A 392 -2.87 5.57 -9.45
N ASN A 393 -2.88 5.83 -8.15
CA ASN A 393 -4.07 5.60 -7.35
C ASN A 393 -5.11 6.66 -7.74
N GLY A 394 -6.38 6.29 -7.85
CA GLY A 394 -7.40 7.18 -8.38
C GLY A 394 -8.79 6.85 -7.88
N ARG A 395 -9.76 7.64 -8.34
CA ARG A 395 -11.18 7.52 -8.01
C ARG A 395 -11.81 6.40 -8.81
N TRP A 396 -12.34 5.40 -8.11
CA TRP A 396 -13.12 4.32 -8.69
C TRP A 396 -14.60 4.64 -8.57
N LEU A 397 -15.36 4.42 -9.63
CA LEU A 397 -16.79 4.62 -9.60
C LEU A 397 -17.50 3.29 -9.40
N ILE A 398 -18.39 3.23 -8.42
CA ILE A 398 -19.28 2.11 -8.18
C ILE A 398 -20.68 2.54 -8.58
N GLU A 399 -21.25 1.83 -9.54
CA GLU A 399 -22.59 2.04 -10.03
C GLU A 399 -23.49 0.88 -9.56
N VAL A 400 -24.60 1.23 -8.91
CA VAL A 400 -25.64 0.28 -8.48
C VAL A 400 -26.85 0.49 -9.39
N GLY A 401 -27.30 -0.55 -10.08
CA GLY A 401 -28.40 -0.39 -11.04
C GLY A 401 -29.29 -1.63 -11.17
N ALA A 402 -30.38 -1.48 -11.91
CA ALA A 402 -31.23 -2.60 -12.26
C ALA A 402 -30.54 -3.51 -13.29
N ASP A 403 -30.74 -4.82 -13.17
CA ASP A 403 -30.19 -5.84 -14.04
C ASP A 403 -30.79 -5.77 -15.46
N ARG A 404 -29.94 -5.92 -16.48
CA ARG A 404 -30.30 -5.74 -17.89
C ARG A 404 -30.91 -6.98 -18.54
N ALA A 405 -30.95 -8.12 -17.85
CA ALA A 405 -31.23 -9.41 -18.47
C ALA A 405 -32.66 -9.93 -18.18
N VAL A 406 -33.68 -9.13 -18.47
CA VAL A 406 -35.03 -9.70 -18.65
C VAL A 406 -35.16 -10.22 -20.09
N LYS A 407 -34.72 -11.46 -20.32
CA LYS A 407 -35.11 -12.23 -21.51
C LYS A 407 -36.63 -12.47 -21.43
N ASN A 408 -37.37 -11.88 -22.37
CA ASN A 408 -38.83 -11.93 -22.58
C ASN A 408 -39.59 -10.64 -22.22
N GLY A 409 -39.18 -9.49 -22.78
CA GLY A 409 -40.08 -8.38 -23.10
C GLY A 409 -40.74 -7.59 -21.96
N ASP A 410 -40.76 -8.10 -20.74
CA ASP A 410 -41.62 -7.59 -19.66
C ASP A 410 -40.87 -6.76 -18.60
N CYS A 411 -39.74 -6.15 -18.98
CA CYS A 411 -39.28 -4.95 -18.27
C CYS A 411 -39.96 -3.68 -18.83
N PHE A 412 -41.14 -3.83 -19.46
CA PHE A 412 -41.92 -2.71 -20.02
C PHE A 412 -42.52 -1.80 -18.93
N GLN A 413 -42.69 -2.31 -17.70
CA GLN A 413 -43.20 -1.50 -16.57
C GLN A 413 -42.14 -0.61 -15.91
N CYS A 414 -40.85 -0.93 -16.01
CA CYS A 414 -39.78 -0.03 -15.55
C CYS A 414 -39.60 1.20 -16.47
N LEU A 415 -40.15 1.15 -17.69
CA LEU A 415 -39.99 2.15 -18.74
C LEU A 415 -41.24 3.00 -19.01
N HIS A 416 -42.41 2.62 -18.50
CA HIS A 416 -43.67 3.34 -18.79
C HIS A 416 -44.21 4.18 -17.63
N SER A 417 -43.68 4.05 -16.42
CA SER A 417 -44.09 4.90 -15.29
C SER A 417 -43.17 6.10 -15.04
N GLY A 418 -42.01 6.22 -15.71
CA GLY A 418 -41.02 7.25 -15.38
C GLY A 418 -40.41 7.10 -13.98
N THR A 419 -40.79 6.05 -13.25
CA THR A 419 -40.27 5.69 -11.93
C THR A 419 -39.46 4.42 -12.07
N LEU A 420 -38.15 4.57 -12.19
CA LEU A 420 -37.24 3.52 -11.77
C LEU A 420 -37.52 3.29 -10.28
N LEU A 421 -38.09 2.13 -9.93
CA LEU A 421 -38.33 1.75 -8.55
C LEU A 421 -36.99 1.40 -7.91
N TYR A 422 -36.25 2.41 -7.47
CA TYR A 422 -35.10 2.20 -6.60
C TYR A 422 -35.62 1.70 -5.26
N THR A 423 -35.11 0.56 -4.80
CA THR A 423 -35.19 0.18 -3.41
C THR A 423 -34.02 0.76 -2.67
N ASP A 424 -34.23 1.10 -1.40
CA ASP A 424 -33.12 1.40 -0.51
C ASP A 424 -32.14 0.24 -0.56
N TYR A 425 -30.87 0.57 -0.59
CA TYR A 425 -29.83 -0.45 -0.58
C TYR A 425 -28.68 0.00 0.28
N GLU A 426 -28.02 -1.01 0.83
CA GLU A 426 -26.78 -0.88 1.56
C GLU A 426 -25.65 -1.31 0.64
N LEU A 427 -24.81 -0.37 0.22
CA LEU A 427 -23.57 -0.66 -0.50
C LEU A 427 -22.46 -0.82 0.53
N THR A 428 -21.79 -1.95 0.49
CA THR A 428 -20.76 -2.29 1.45
C THR A 428 -19.47 -2.71 0.75
N CYS A 429 -18.34 -2.05 1.01
CA CYS A 429 -17.06 -2.50 0.45
C CYS A 429 -15.93 -2.59 1.48
N SER A 430 -14.86 -3.28 1.06
CA SER A 430 -13.65 -3.48 1.81
C SER A 430 -12.42 -3.52 0.90
N SER A 431 -11.26 -3.17 1.46
CA SER A 431 -9.96 -3.10 0.80
C SER A 431 -8.90 -3.80 1.64
N GLY A 432 -7.99 -4.50 0.97
CA GLY A 432 -6.82 -5.13 1.58
C GLY A 432 -5.75 -4.12 1.99
N ASN A 433 -5.70 -2.93 1.40
CA ASN A 433 -4.81 -1.85 1.86
C ASN A 433 -5.33 -1.10 3.09
N GLY A 434 -6.50 -1.49 3.63
CA GLY A 434 -7.11 -0.84 4.78
C GLY A 434 -7.62 0.57 4.48
N ASN A 435 -7.54 1.04 3.22
CA ASN A 435 -8.15 2.29 2.79
C ASN A 435 -9.62 2.03 2.43
N ASN A 436 -10.53 2.47 3.29
CA ASN A 436 -11.95 2.17 3.25
C ASN A 436 -12.81 3.44 3.11
N GLN A 437 -12.28 4.45 2.44
CA GLN A 437 -12.96 5.74 2.27
C GLN A 437 -13.80 5.75 0.99
N LEU A 438 -15.09 6.08 1.13
CA LEU A 438 -16.04 6.27 0.03
C LEU A 438 -16.71 7.64 0.14
N ASP A 439 -16.76 8.36 -0.97
CA ASP A 439 -17.48 9.62 -1.13
C ASP A 439 -18.74 9.38 -1.98
N ILE A 440 -19.83 10.07 -1.64
CA ILE A 440 -21.06 10.11 -2.45
C ILE A 440 -20.92 11.27 -3.43
N VAL A 441 -21.08 11.00 -4.73
CA VAL A 441 -20.68 11.97 -5.78
C VAL A 441 -21.79 12.33 -6.75
N GLY A 442 -22.91 11.61 -6.80
CA GLY A 442 -24.11 12.10 -7.50
C GLY A 442 -25.01 11.03 -8.10
N PHE A 443 -25.81 11.45 -9.08
CA PHE A 443 -26.76 10.64 -9.83
C PHE A 443 -26.36 10.58 -11.31
N CYS A 444 -26.50 9.41 -11.94
CA CYS A 444 -26.48 9.30 -13.39
C CYS A 444 -27.82 8.75 -13.89
N ASP A 445 -28.45 9.50 -14.78
CA ASP A 445 -29.74 9.14 -15.36
C ASP A 445 -29.58 7.99 -16.36
N MET A 446 -30.37 6.93 -16.20
CA MET A 446 -30.33 5.77 -17.09
C MET A 446 -31.19 6.04 -18.33
N GLY A 447 -30.57 6.55 -19.39
CA GLY A 447 -31.20 6.67 -20.71
C GLY A 447 -31.40 5.31 -21.38
N CYS A 448 -32.62 4.78 -21.37
CA CYS A 448 -32.95 3.60 -22.16
C CYS A 448 -33.38 3.99 -23.58
N VAL A 449 -32.68 3.47 -24.60
CA VAL A 449 -33.03 3.71 -26.00
C VAL A 449 -33.64 2.44 -26.60
N LYS A 450 -34.80 2.59 -27.23
CA LYS A 450 -35.44 1.50 -27.97
C LYS A 450 -34.68 1.30 -29.29
N ASP A 451 -34.08 0.14 -29.49
CA ASP A 451 -33.40 -0.18 -30.75
C ASP A 451 -34.43 -0.32 -31.87
N LYS A 452 -34.55 0.73 -32.69
CA LYS A 452 -35.52 0.80 -33.78
C LYS A 452 -35.17 -0.10 -34.97
N THR A 453 -33.97 -0.70 -34.98
CA THR A 453 -33.53 -1.55 -36.10
C THR A 453 -34.08 -2.99 -36.03
N LYS A 454 -34.67 -3.40 -34.90
CA LYS A 454 -35.16 -4.78 -34.68
C LYS A 454 -36.69 -4.98 -34.73
N GLY A 455 -37.43 -4.07 -35.35
CA GLY A 455 -38.89 -4.22 -35.50
C GLY A 455 -39.69 -4.14 -34.19
N HIS A 456 -40.97 -4.51 -34.21
CA HIS A 456 -41.90 -4.35 -33.08
C HIS A 456 -41.53 -5.15 -31.81
N GLU A 457 -40.55 -6.05 -31.89
CA GLU A 457 -39.94 -6.78 -30.76
C GLU A 457 -38.54 -6.23 -30.40
N GLY A 458 -38.29 -4.94 -30.65
CA GLY A 458 -37.01 -4.31 -30.35
C GLY A 458 -36.62 -4.49 -28.88
N GLN A 459 -35.48 -5.16 -28.65
CA GLN A 459 -34.83 -5.19 -27.34
C GLN A 459 -34.65 -3.77 -26.85
N VAL A 460 -35.10 -3.48 -25.62
CA VAL A 460 -34.77 -2.21 -24.99
C VAL A 460 -33.32 -2.29 -24.56
N LEU A 461 -32.48 -1.48 -25.18
CA LEU A 461 -31.10 -1.29 -24.74
C LEU A 461 -31.14 -0.19 -23.68
N CYS A 462 -31.35 -0.59 -22.43
CA CYS A 462 -30.97 0.24 -21.30
C CYS A 462 -29.44 0.20 -21.20
N SER A 463 -28.78 1.12 -21.90
CA SER A 463 -27.36 1.37 -21.74
C SER A 463 -27.17 2.50 -20.75
N PHE A 464 -26.43 2.24 -19.67
CA PHE A 464 -25.52 3.27 -19.12
C PHE A 464 -24.80 3.85 -20.33
N ALA A 465 -24.89 5.16 -20.54
CA ALA A 465 -24.40 5.81 -21.74
C ALA A 465 -23.05 5.19 -22.18
N ASN A 466 -23.02 4.54 -23.35
CA ASN A 466 -21.80 3.98 -23.92
C ASN A 466 -20.79 5.06 -24.35
N GLN A 467 -21.06 6.31 -23.99
CA GLN A 467 -20.13 7.41 -24.06
C GLN A 467 -20.16 8.10 -22.71
N VAL A 468 -18.99 8.22 -22.09
CA VAL A 468 -18.71 9.30 -21.15
C VAL A 468 -18.73 10.60 -21.97
N ASP A 469 -19.88 10.96 -22.53
CA ASP A 469 -20.15 12.34 -22.88
C ASP A 469 -20.62 12.98 -21.58
N SER A 470 -19.73 13.82 -21.06
CA SER A 470 -19.78 14.65 -19.85
C SER A 470 -21.07 15.44 -19.53
N GLN A 471 -22.24 15.08 -20.07
CA GLN A 471 -23.43 15.95 -20.06
C GLN A 471 -24.65 15.42 -19.30
N THR A 472 -24.64 14.23 -18.67
CA THR A 472 -25.83 13.74 -17.92
C THR A 472 -25.51 13.06 -16.58
N CYS A 473 -24.45 13.48 -15.90
CA CYS A 473 -24.35 13.27 -14.45
C CYS A 473 -24.29 14.64 -13.78
N TYR A 474 -25.18 14.87 -12.81
CA TYR A 474 -25.25 16.09 -12.02
C TYR A 474 -24.37 15.90 -10.79
N TYR A 475 -23.30 16.70 -10.66
CA TYR A 475 -22.37 16.72 -9.53
C TYR A 475 -22.80 17.71 -8.45
#